data_AF-A0A0A1NX83-F1
#
_entry.id   AF-A0A0A1NX83-F1
#
_cell.length_a   1.000
_cell.length_b   1.000
_cell.length_c   1.000
_cell.angle_alpha   90.00
_cell.angle_beta   90.00
_cell.angle_gamma   90.00
#
_symmetry.space_group_name_H-M   'P 1'
#
loop_
_entity.id
_entity.type
_entity.pdbx_description
1 polymer ?
#
loop_
_entity_poly.entity_id
_entity_poly.type
_entity_poly.pdbx_seq_one_letter_code
_entity_poly.pdbx_strand_id
1 'polypeptide(L)'
;MEAVDKTATLPTGNFVEAVRTSCRALTEKSDKVKISKQGIDRFLSELDKKQYEELSYDSSVILPLKFSTMEEELNFISVINLLNFGSGYRLELHKYAGRGAFDTIRYGVMAMHIGGIPMDAKSFSEIDIFKVSEIFQFPIDKEVRHETLDFVTMSQPTPLKPLAVGITSTLNTTGKYLQNHGYKSLAQFILDHAKKQPKDALYLVEALVRAFPALHDHYVFDDNKVYLFKKAQIMVYHLWFLLRHQVPDLFDFTNINSLTIFADNVVPTMLIHLGVMEIADEWKEMIEKNVDLSVEVATTLRAASVAACEDIVQASNGLMNTGGLDVYLWQLGKVGDYRKIPRLQLKDTIMF
;
A
#
# COMPACT_ATOMS: atom_id res chain seq x y z
N MET A 1 -9.28 -12.57 -4.20
CA MET A 1 -8.23 -11.54 -4.35
C MET A 1 -7.96 -11.18 -5.82
N GLU A 2 -8.98 -11.09 -6.68
CA GLU A 2 -8.76 -10.71 -8.09
C GLU A 2 -8.71 -9.20 -8.27
N ALA A 3 -7.86 -8.73 -9.18
CA ALA A 3 -7.85 -7.34 -9.60
C ALA A 3 -9.07 -7.07 -10.50
N VAL A 4 -10.09 -6.45 -9.92
CA VAL A 4 -11.34 -6.13 -10.63
C VAL A 4 -11.22 -4.76 -11.29
N ASP A 5 -11.55 -4.71 -12.58
CA ASP A 5 -11.68 -3.43 -13.28
C ASP A 5 -12.90 -2.67 -12.75
N LYS A 6 -12.65 -1.46 -12.25
CA LYS A 6 -13.63 -0.54 -11.68
C LYS A 6 -13.58 0.83 -12.37
N THR A 7 -13.04 0.89 -13.59
CA THR A 7 -12.80 2.14 -14.34
C THR A 7 -14.06 3.00 -14.45
N ALA A 8 -15.24 2.39 -14.64
CA ALA A 8 -16.53 3.07 -14.74
C ALA A 8 -16.93 3.88 -13.49
N THR A 9 -16.27 3.64 -12.36
CA THR A 9 -16.58 4.28 -11.07
C THR A 9 -15.47 5.22 -10.59
N LEU A 10 -14.43 5.44 -11.41
CA LEU A 10 -13.37 6.42 -11.12
C LEU A 10 -13.91 7.86 -11.13
N PRO A 11 -13.24 8.79 -10.41
CA PRO A 11 -13.64 10.20 -10.40
C PRO A 11 -13.39 10.88 -11.75
N THR A 12 -14.20 11.89 -12.06
CA THR A 12 -14.13 12.67 -13.31
C THR A 12 -13.31 13.97 -13.18
N GLY A 13 -12.44 14.06 -12.18
CA GLY A 13 -11.63 15.25 -11.87
C GLY A 13 -10.34 14.88 -11.14
N ASN A 14 -9.84 15.78 -10.28
CA ASN A 14 -8.61 15.53 -9.51
C ASN A 14 -8.78 14.31 -8.58
N PHE A 15 -8.01 13.25 -8.82
CA PHE A 15 -8.10 11.98 -8.10
C PHE A 15 -7.76 12.14 -6.62
N VAL A 16 -6.77 12.98 -6.29
CA VAL A 16 -6.33 13.17 -4.91
C VAL A 16 -7.31 14.05 -4.14
N GLU A 17 -7.94 15.02 -4.81
CA GLU A 17 -9.04 15.78 -4.20
C GLU A 17 -10.27 14.91 -3.97
N ALA A 18 -10.56 13.98 -4.87
CA ALA A 18 -11.62 12.98 -4.66
C ALA A 18 -11.32 12.09 -3.44
N VAL A 19 -10.06 11.73 -3.19
CA VAL A 19 -9.64 11.03 -1.96
C VAL A 19 -9.95 11.89 -0.74
N ARG A 20 -9.47 13.14 -0.67
CA ARG A 20 -9.72 14.05 0.47
C ARG A 20 -11.19 14.20 0.79
N THR A 21 -11.98 14.60 -0.21
CA THR A 21 -13.40 14.93 -0.05
C THR A 21 -14.22 13.71 0.33
N SER A 22 -14.02 12.57 -0.34
CA SER A 22 -14.78 11.35 -0.03
C SER A 22 -14.39 10.74 1.32
N CYS A 23 -13.11 10.78 1.69
CA CYS A 23 -12.65 10.28 2.98
C CYS A 23 -13.19 11.12 4.13
N ARG A 24 -13.16 12.46 4.00
CA ARG A 24 -13.75 13.38 4.98
C ARG A 24 -15.25 13.10 5.14
N ALA A 25 -15.99 13.01 4.04
CA ALA A 25 -17.43 12.77 4.06
C ALA A 25 -17.81 11.44 4.73
N LEU A 26 -17.08 10.35 4.43
CA LEU A 26 -17.32 9.07 5.12
C LEU A 26 -17.04 9.17 6.62
N THR A 27 -15.96 9.86 6.99
CA THR A 27 -15.57 10.04 8.40
C THR A 27 -16.61 10.84 9.17
N GLU A 28 -17.12 11.93 8.60
CA GLU A 28 -18.13 12.78 9.24
C GLU A 28 -19.52 12.12 9.34
N LYS A 29 -19.83 11.19 8.41
CA LYS A 29 -21.07 10.40 8.44
C LYS A 29 -21.04 9.29 9.51
N SER A 30 -19.85 8.81 9.88
CA SER A 30 -19.70 7.69 10.81
C SER A 30 -19.93 8.12 12.26
N ASP A 31 -20.73 7.35 13.00
CA ASP A 31 -20.89 7.46 14.44
C ASP A 31 -19.88 6.58 15.23
N LYS A 32 -19.08 5.77 14.51
CA LYS A 32 -18.14 4.79 15.08
C LYS A 32 -16.67 5.23 15.05
N VAL A 33 -16.34 6.32 14.35
CA VAL A 33 -15.00 6.91 14.35
C VAL A 33 -15.09 8.44 14.41
N LYS A 34 -14.19 9.05 15.19
CA LYS A 34 -14.08 10.50 15.31
C LYS A 34 -12.61 10.92 15.36
N ILE A 35 -12.32 12.06 14.75
CA ILE A 35 -11.01 12.71 14.85
C ILE A 35 -10.99 13.55 16.13
N SER A 36 -10.02 13.30 17.01
CA SER A 36 -9.88 13.98 18.29
C SER A 36 -8.99 15.20 18.16
N LYS A 37 -9.59 16.40 18.22
CA LYS A 37 -8.81 17.66 18.23
C LYS A 37 -7.82 17.70 19.39
N GLN A 38 -8.23 17.27 20.58
CA GLN A 38 -7.34 17.17 21.74
C GLN A 38 -6.23 16.14 21.50
N GLY A 39 -6.53 15.05 20.80
CA GLY A 39 -5.53 14.07 20.35
C GLY A 39 -4.49 14.67 19.42
N ILE A 40 -4.91 15.47 18.43
CA ILE A 40 -4.00 16.18 17.52
C ILE A 40 -3.14 17.18 18.29
N ASP A 41 -3.73 18.01 19.15
CA ASP A 41 -3.00 18.99 19.97
C ASP A 41 -1.94 18.29 20.84
N ARG A 42 -2.32 17.16 21.47
CA ARG A 42 -1.41 16.35 22.28
C ARG A 42 -0.28 15.76 21.43
N PHE A 43 -0.62 15.11 20.31
CA PHE A 43 0.34 14.52 19.37
C PHE A 43 1.39 15.54 18.93
N LEU A 44 0.97 16.75 18.55
CA LEU A 44 1.89 17.81 18.14
C LEU A 44 2.72 18.37 19.32
N SER A 45 2.12 18.48 20.51
CA SER A 45 2.82 19.00 21.70
C SER A 45 3.86 18.04 22.28
N GLU A 46 3.61 16.73 22.16
CA GLU A 46 4.47 15.66 22.68
C GLU A 46 5.42 15.11 21.60
N LEU A 47 5.37 15.62 20.37
CA LEU A 47 6.21 15.17 19.27
C LEU A 47 7.69 15.37 19.59
N ASP A 48 8.42 14.27 19.72
CA ASP A 48 9.88 14.30 19.75
C ASP A 48 10.39 14.69 18.35
N LYS A 49 10.86 15.94 18.23
CA LYS A 49 11.35 16.49 16.96
C LYS A 49 12.54 15.72 16.39
N LYS A 50 13.44 15.25 17.25
CA LYS A 50 14.63 14.50 16.81
C LYS A 50 14.21 13.14 16.26
N GLN A 51 13.33 12.45 16.99
CA GLN A 51 12.76 11.19 16.51
C GLN A 51 11.98 11.40 15.21
N TYR A 52 11.22 12.49 15.10
CA TYR A 52 10.49 12.83 13.88
C TYR A 52 11.44 13.03 12.69
N GLU A 53 12.52 13.81 12.85
CA GLU A 53 13.53 14.00 11.81
C GLU A 53 14.17 12.67 11.38
N GLU A 54 14.50 11.79 12.34
CA GLU A 54 15.10 10.48 12.05
C GLU A 54 14.12 9.54 11.32
N LEU A 55 12.87 9.46 11.78
CA LEU A 55 11.87 8.50 11.29
C LEU A 55 11.07 9.00 10.09
N SER A 56 11.08 10.30 9.77
CA SER A 56 10.41 10.86 8.57
C SER A 56 11.24 10.71 7.29
N TYR A 57 12.51 10.30 7.40
CA TYR A 57 13.33 9.93 6.26
C TYR A 57 13.06 8.47 5.85
N ASP A 58 12.63 8.24 4.61
CA ASP A 58 12.19 6.92 4.17
C ASP A 58 13.35 5.98 3.81
N SER A 59 14.04 5.51 4.84
CA SER A 59 15.08 4.49 4.70
C SER A 59 14.53 3.12 4.26
N SER A 60 13.21 2.91 4.32
CA SER A 60 12.59 1.61 4.08
C SER A 60 12.64 1.18 2.61
N VAL A 61 12.69 2.15 1.70
CA VAL A 61 12.77 1.93 0.24
C VAL A 61 14.18 2.00 -0.32
N ILE A 62 15.17 2.36 0.50
CA ILE A 62 16.58 2.34 0.11
C ILE A 62 17.08 0.89 0.21
N LEU A 63 17.63 0.37 -0.88
CA LEU A 63 18.07 -1.00 -0.99
C LEU A 63 19.57 -1.08 -1.29
N PRO A 64 20.29 -2.09 -0.73
CA PRO A 64 21.68 -2.33 -1.06
C PRO A 64 21.82 -3.05 -2.41
N LEU A 65 21.13 -2.53 -3.44
CA LEU A 65 21.14 -3.06 -4.80
C LEU A 65 21.82 -2.09 -5.75
N LYS A 66 22.46 -2.64 -6.78
CA LYS A 66 23.03 -1.86 -7.88
C LYS A 66 22.23 -2.13 -9.13
N PHE A 67 21.61 -1.08 -9.66
CA PHE A 67 20.91 -1.15 -10.94
C PHE A 67 21.86 -0.79 -12.08
N SER A 68 21.68 -1.45 -13.23
CA SER A 68 22.49 -1.21 -14.43
C SER A 68 22.07 0.09 -15.12
N THR A 69 20.78 0.43 -15.03
CA THR A 69 20.19 1.66 -15.58
C THR A 69 19.16 2.25 -14.61
N MET A 70 18.89 3.55 -14.74
CA MET A 70 17.80 4.20 -14.00
C MET A 70 16.43 3.59 -14.36
N GLU A 71 16.23 3.15 -15.59
CA GLU A 71 14.98 2.49 -15.99
C GLU A 71 14.76 1.16 -15.25
N GLU A 72 15.83 0.42 -14.96
CA GLU A 72 15.78 -0.79 -14.15
C GLU A 72 15.40 -0.49 -12.70
N GLU A 73 16.00 0.53 -12.09
CA GLU A 73 15.65 1.02 -10.75
C GLU A 73 14.18 1.47 -10.69
N LEU A 74 13.76 2.28 -11.67
CA LEU A 74 12.38 2.75 -11.81
C LEU A 74 11.41 1.57 -11.89
N ASN A 75 11.69 0.57 -12.73
CA ASN A 75 10.82 -0.59 -12.88
C ASN A 75 10.74 -1.38 -11.57
N PHE A 76 11.89 -1.63 -10.95
CA PHE A 76 12.01 -2.35 -9.70
C PHE A 76 11.17 -1.72 -8.57
N ILE A 77 11.32 -0.42 -8.35
CA ILE A 77 10.58 0.31 -7.30
C ILE A 77 9.09 0.37 -7.63
N SER A 78 8.72 0.51 -8.89
CA SER A 78 7.31 0.52 -9.31
C SER A 78 6.64 -0.82 -9.04
N VAL A 79 7.34 -1.94 -9.24
CA VAL A 79 6.83 -3.29 -8.96
C VAL A 79 6.65 -3.53 -7.45
N ILE A 80 7.60 -3.08 -6.62
CA ILE A 80 7.42 -3.11 -5.15
C ILE A 80 6.14 -2.39 -4.75
N ASN A 81 5.90 -1.20 -5.29
CA ASN A 81 4.73 -0.40 -4.94
C ASN A 81 3.42 -0.96 -5.49
N LEU A 82 3.45 -1.52 -6.70
CA LEU A 82 2.30 -2.20 -7.31
C LEU A 82 1.84 -3.37 -6.42
N LEU A 83 2.80 -4.11 -5.85
CA LEU A 83 2.58 -5.26 -4.99
C LEU A 83 2.50 -4.92 -3.50
N ASN A 84 2.46 -3.63 -3.12
CA ASN A 84 2.47 -3.18 -1.73
C ASN A 84 1.11 -3.40 -1.03
N PHE A 85 0.79 -4.67 -0.81
CA PHE A 85 -0.41 -5.15 -0.13
C PHE A 85 -0.16 -6.47 0.60
N GLY A 86 -1.20 -6.98 1.27
CA GLY A 86 -1.15 -8.26 2.00
C GLY A 86 -0.89 -8.07 3.49
N SER A 87 -1.08 -6.85 3.99
CA SER A 87 -0.86 -6.52 5.41
C SER A 87 -1.82 -7.27 6.35
N GLY A 88 -3.01 -7.67 5.87
CA GLY A 88 -3.94 -8.56 6.57
C GLY A 88 -3.43 -10.00 6.79
N TYR A 89 -2.37 -10.41 6.09
CA TYR A 89 -1.71 -11.71 6.24
C TYR A 89 -0.47 -11.67 7.14
N ARG A 90 -0.25 -10.58 7.90
CA ARG A 90 0.98 -10.37 8.69
C ARG A 90 1.31 -11.54 9.61
N LEU A 91 0.33 -12.10 10.33
CA LEU A 91 0.56 -13.18 11.29
C LEU A 91 0.95 -14.48 10.59
N GLU A 92 0.24 -14.81 9.51
CA GLU A 92 0.52 -15.97 8.66
C GLU A 92 1.88 -15.85 7.98
N LEU A 93 2.23 -14.67 7.46
CA LEU A 93 3.53 -14.43 6.84
C LEU A 93 4.68 -14.57 7.84
N HIS A 94 4.52 -14.10 9.08
CA HIS A 94 5.51 -14.36 10.12
C HIS A 94 5.62 -15.86 10.43
N LYS A 95 4.49 -16.57 10.51
CA LYS A 95 4.46 -18.01 10.79
C LYS A 95 5.11 -18.85 9.67
N TYR A 96 4.81 -18.54 8.41
CA TYR A 96 5.17 -19.39 7.28
C TYR A 96 6.41 -18.93 6.50
N ALA A 97 6.75 -17.63 6.54
CA ALA A 97 7.87 -17.05 5.80
C ALA A 97 8.87 -16.29 6.70
N GLY A 98 8.60 -16.17 8.01
CA GLY A 98 9.47 -15.48 8.96
C GLY A 98 9.55 -13.96 8.76
N ARG A 99 8.67 -13.36 7.94
CA ARG A 99 8.73 -11.96 7.50
C ARG A 99 7.37 -11.29 7.57
N GLY A 100 7.34 -9.96 7.64
CA GLY A 100 6.12 -9.19 7.51
C GLY A 100 5.65 -9.06 6.06
N ALA A 101 4.49 -8.43 5.84
CA ALA A 101 3.93 -8.22 4.50
C ALA A 101 4.86 -7.47 3.56
N PHE A 102 5.28 -6.25 3.92
CA PHE A 102 6.16 -5.45 3.08
C PHE A 102 7.52 -6.13 2.82
N ASP A 103 8.10 -6.77 3.83
CA ASP A 103 9.37 -7.50 3.67
C ASP A 103 9.22 -8.72 2.76
N THR A 104 8.04 -9.38 2.75
CA THR A 104 7.76 -10.49 1.82
C THR A 104 7.69 -9.98 0.38
N ILE A 105 7.04 -8.84 0.15
CA ILE A 105 6.99 -8.22 -1.18
C ILE A 105 8.39 -7.80 -1.64
N ARG A 106 9.15 -7.10 -0.79
CA ARG A 106 10.55 -6.75 -1.07
C ARG A 106 11.38 -7.97 -1.40
N TYR A 107 11.28 -9.03 -0.58
CA TYR A 107 12.01 -10.27 -0.80
C TYR A 107 11.74 -10.85 -2.20
N GLY A 108 10.46 -10.96 -2.60
CA GLY A 108 10.10 -11.51 -3.90
C GLY A 108 10.61 -10.66 -5.06
N VAL A 109 10.43 -9.34 -5.01
CA VAL A 109 10.90 -8.44 -6.09
C VAL A 109 12.44 -8.40 -6.15
N MET A 110 13.13 -8.43 -5.01
CA MET A 110 14.58 -8.59 -4.95
C MET A 110 15.04 -9.93 -5.55
N ALA A 111 14.33 -11.02 -5.25
CA ALA A 111 14.63 -12.33 -5.80
C ALA A 111 14.45 -12.35 -7.33
N MET A 112 13.44 -11.67 -7.87
CA MET A 112 13.29 -11.50 -9.32
C MET A 112 14.48 -10.79 -9.94
N HIS A 113 14.87 -9.62 -9.38
CA HIS A 113 15.98 -8.84 -9.90
C HIS A 113 17.33 -9.57 -9.80
N ILE A 114 17.68 -10.10 -8.63
CA ILE A 114 18.95 -10.82 -8.41
C ILE A 114 18.99 -12.11 -9.23
N GLY A 115 17.86 -12.81 -9.34
CA GLY A 115 17.74 -14.05 -10.10
C GLY A 115 17.65 -13.85 -11.62
N GLY A 116 17.65 -12.60 -12.11
CA GLY A 116 17.53 -12.30 -13.54
C GLY A 116 16.16 -12.66 -14.13
N ILE A 117 15.12 -12.75 -13.31
CA ILE A 117 13.75 -12.98 -13.75
C ILE A 117 13.22 -11.66 -14.34
N PRO A 118 12.84 -11.62 -15.63
CA PRO A 118 12.39 -10.37 -16.24
C PRO A 118 11.11 -9.84 -15.58
N MET A 119 11.09 -8.55 -15.32
CA MET A 119 9.92 -7.81 -14.81
C MET A 119 9.27 -7.00 -15.93
N ASP A 120 8.95 -7.67 -17.03
CA ASP A 120 8.39 -7.09 -18.24
C ASP A 120 6.91 -7.49 -18.44
N ALA A 121 6.26 -6.85 -19.41
CA ALA A 121 4.85 -7.04 -19.70
C ALA A 121 4.49 -8.50 -20.01
N LYS A 122 5.38 -9.24 -20.69
CA LYS A 122 5.17 -10.64 -21.04
C LYS A 122 5.30 -11.54 -19.81
N SER A 123 6.38 -11.41 -19.06
CA SER A 123 6.64 -12.23 -17.88
C SER A 123 5.56 -12.01 -16.82
N PHE A 124 5.06 -10.78 -16.69
CA PHE A 124 3.93 -10.48 -15.82
C PHE A 124 2.61 -11.09 -16.29
N SER A 125 2.33 -11.12 -17.59
CA SER A 125 1.07 -11.69 -18.10
C SER A 125 1.02 -13.22 -18.04
N GLU A 126 2.17 -13.87 -17.97
CA GLU A 126 2.32 -15.34 -17.99
C GLU A 126 2.65 -15.97 -16.63
N ILE A 127 3.07 -15.17 -15.62
CA ILE A 127 3.44 -15.72 -14.30
C ILE A 127 2.25 -16.44 -13.63
N ASP A 128 2.51 -17.62 -13.06
CA ASP A 128 1.53 -18.42 -12.34
C ASP A 128 1.74 -18.39 -10.82
N ILE A 129 0.77 -18.97 -10.10
CA ILE A 129 0.76 -18.99 -8.63
C ILE A 129 1.91 -19.82 -8.03
N PHE A 130 2.39 -20.85 -8.72
CA PHE A 130 3.49 -21.69 -8.24
C PHE A 130 4.80 -20.93 -8.34
N LYS A 131 5.00 -20.20 -9.43
CA LYS A 131 6.17 -19.34 -9.62
C LYS A 131 6.16 -18.19 -8.61
N VAL A 132 4.99 -17.62 -8.30
CA VAL A 132 4.85 -16.64 -7.20
C VAL A 132 5.23 -17.26 -5.85
N SER A 133 4.72 -18.45 -5.51
CA SER A 133 5.08 -19.14 -4.26
C SER A 133 6.59 -19.39 -4.15
N GLU A 134 7.21 -19.82 -5.26
CA GLU A 134 8.65 -20.05 -5.36
C GLU A 134 9.46 -18.76 -5.16
N ILE A 135 9.13 -17.68 -5.89
CA ILE A 135 9.88 -16.42 -5.85
C ILE A 135 9.75 -15.73 -4.49
N PHE A 136 8.52 -15.66 -3.95
CA PHE A 136 8.24 -14.93 -2.71
C PHE A 136 8.49 -15.77 -1.45
N GLN A 137 8.82 -17.07 -1.63
CA GLN A 137 9.21 -18.00 -0.57
C GLN A 137 8.18 -18.10 0.56
N PHE A 138 6.94 -18.39 0.18
CA PHE A 138 5.91 -18.80 1.13
C PHE A 138 5.04 -19.93 0.54
N PRO A 139 4.67 -20.94 1.35
CA PRO A 139 3.95 -22.11 0.87
C PRO A 139 2.49 -21.76 0.57
N ILE A 140 1.98 -22.22 -0.59
CA ILE A 140 0.56 -22.11 -0.96
C ILE A 140 -0.24 -23.37 -0.66
N ASP A 141 0.44 -24.50 -0.49
CA ASP A 141 -0.15 -25.78 -0.09
C ASP A 141 0.70 -26.45 1.00
N LYS A 142 0.09 -27.34 1.79
CA LYS A 142 0.72 -28.16 2.81
C LYS A 142 0.22 -29.60 2.68
N GLU A 143 1.10 -30.57 2.97
CA GLU A 143 0.69 -31.96 3.07
C GLU A 143 0.07 -32.23 4.45
N VAL A 144 -1.08 -32.91 4.45
CA VAL A 144 -1.76 -33.40 5.66
C VAL A 144 -2.10 -34.87 5.50
N ARG A 145 -2.18 -35.62 6.59
CA ARG A 145 -2.63 -37.02 6.54
C ARG A 145 -4.14 -37.09 6.26
N HIS A 146 -4.54 -38.06 5.46
CA HIS A 146 -5.95 -38.36 5.23
C HIS A 146 -6.60 -38.80 6.55
N GLU A 147 -7.83 -38.34 6.83
CA GLU A 147 -8.48 -38.54 8.13
C GLU A 147 -8.70 -40.02 8.49
N THR A 148 -8.83 -40.87 7.48
CA THR A 148 -9.17 -42.31 7.65
C THR A 148 -8.17 -43.29 7.02
N LEU A 149 -7.17 -42.82 6.27
CA LEU A 149 -6.24 -43.69 5.54
C LEU A 149 -4.82 -43.43 6.02
N ASP A 150 -4.30 -44.33 6.87
CA ASP A 150 -3.03 -44.18 7.61
C ASP A 150 -1.79 -43.92 6.75
N PHE A 151 -1.85 -44.30 5.47
CA PHE A 151 -0.73 -44.20 4.52
C PHE A 151 -0.98 -43.21 3.36
N VAL A 152 -2.04 -42.40 3.44
CA VAL A 152 -2.37 -41.42 2.40
C VAL A 152 -2.18 -40.01 2.94
N THR A 153 -1.44 -39.18 2.19
CA THR A 153 -1.38 -37.73 2.40
C THR A 153 -2.19 -37.01 1.32
N MET A 154 -2.76 -35.87 1.69
CA MET A 154 -3.48 -34.98 0.80
C MET A 154 -2.83 -33.59 0.84
N SER A 155 -2.87 -32.90 -0.30
CA SER A 155 -2.50 -31.49 -0.36
C SER A 155 -3.69 -30.63 0.07
N GLN A 156 -3.46 -29.71 1.00
CA GLN A 156 -4.42 -28.71 1.43
C GLN A 156 -3.85 -27.30 1.26
N PRO A 157 -4.66 -26.31 0.86
CA PRO A 157 -4.20 -24.93 0.74
C PRO A 157 -3.75 -24.36 2.09
N THR A 158 -2.70 -23.56 2.08
CA THR A 158 -2.33 -22.75 3.26
C THR A 158 -3.19 -21.49 3.32
N PRO A 159 -3.26 -20.82 4.48
CA PRO A 159 -3.87 -19.49 4.59
C PRO A 159 -3.26 -18.42 3.68
N LEU A 160 -2.06 -18.64 3.12
CA LEU A 160 -1.37 -17.68 2.25
C LEU A 160 -1.68 -17.90 0.76
N LYS A 161 -2.39 -18.97 0.38
CA LYS A 161 -2.77 -19.21 -1.01
C LYS A 161 -3.52 -18.03 -1.64
N PRO A 162 -4.48 -17.37 -0.97
CA PRO A 162 -5.14 -16.20 -1.55
C PRO A 162 -4.16 -15.05 -1.82
N LEU A 163 -3.16 -14.82 -0.95
CA LEU A 163 -2.13 -13.80 -1.19
C LEU A 163 -1.35 -14.07 -2.48
N ALA A 164 -0.96 -15.34 -2.72
CA ALA A 164 -0.33 -15.72 -3.98
C ALA A 164 -1.25 -15.50 -5.18
N VAL A 165 -2.55 -15.79 -5.06
CA VAL A 165 -3.56 -15.46 -6.09
C VAL A 165 -3.59 -13.96 -6.35
N GLY A 166 -3.57 -13.13 -5.30
CA GLY A 166 -3.59 -11.68 -5.42
C GLY A 166 -2.36 -11.09 -6.11
N ILE A 167 -1.17 -11.60 -5.78
CA ILE A 167 0.09 -11.24 -6.45
C ILE A 167 0.03 -11.64 -7.93
N THR A 168 -0.36 -12.89 -8.20
CA THR A 168 -0.49 -13.42 -9.57
C THR A 168 -1.48 -12.60 -10.39
N SER A 169 -2.67 -12.34 -9.85
CA SER A 169 -3.71 -11.54 -10.51
C SER A 169 -3.23 -10.12 -10.81
N THR A 170 -2.59 -9.47 -9.82
CA THR A 170 -2.05 -8.11 -9.97
C THR A 170 -1.01 -8.03 -11.09
N LEU A 171 -0.06 -8.97 -11.12
CA LEU A 171 0.96 -9.03 -12.17
C LEU A 171 0.32 -9.33 -13.53
N ASN A 172 -0.53 -10.35 -13.62
CA ASN A 172 -1.19 -10.75 -14.87
C ASN A 172 -2.01 -9.62 -15.49
N THR A 173 -2.85 -8.92 -14.70
CA THR A 173 -3.66 -7.81 -15.23
C THR A 173 -2.79 -6.64 -15.67
N THR A 174 -1.70 -6.38 -14.94
CA THR A 174 -0.74 -5.32 -15.29
C THR A 174 -0.01 -5.66 -16.58
N GLY A 175 0.53 -6.88 -16.69
CA GLY A 175 1.23 -7.36 -17.88
C GLY A 175 0.33 -7.33 -19.12
N LYS A 176 -0.91 -7.80 -19.01
CA LYS A 176 -1.91 -7.75 -20.10
C LYS A 176 -2.19 -6.31 -20.53
N TYR A 177 -2.39 -5.38 -19.59
CA TYR A 177 -2.58 -3.97 -19.93
C TYR A 177 -1.38 -3.41 -20.69
N LEU A 178 -0.16 -3.64 -20.17
CA LEU A 178 1.06 -3.15 -20.80
C LEU A 178 1.21 -3.70 -22.22
N GLN A 179 1.01 -5.00 -22.44
CA GLN A 179 1.05 -5.62 -23.77
C GLN A 179 0.01 -5.01 -24.72
N ASN A 180 -1.23 -4.89 -24.28
CA ASN A 180 -2.33 -4.35 -25.09
C ASN A 180 -2.12 -2.89 -25.51
N HIS A 181 -1.31 -2.14 -24.76
CA HIS A 181 -1.01 -0.73 -25.03
C HIS A 181 0.42 -0.51 -25.55
N GLY A 182 1.15 -1.57 -25.89
CA GLY A 182 2.48 -1.47 -26.51
C GLY A 182 3.63 -1.11 -25.56
N TYR A 183 3.42 -1.21 -24.24
CA TYR A 183 4.46 -1.01 -23.24
C TYR A 183 5.20 -2.32 -22.94
N LYS A 184 6.53 -2.25 -22.89
CA LYS A 184 7.40 -3.38 -22.52
C LYS A 184 7.47 -3.59 -21.02
N SER A 185 7.32 -2.53 -20.23
CA SER A 185 7.49 -2.57 -18.77
C SER A 185 6.66 -1.47 -18.10
N LEU A 186 6.51 -1.58 -16.77
CA LEU A 186 5.88 -0.53 -15.98
C LEU A 186 6.74 0.75 -15.98
N ALA A 187 8.07 0.63 -16.00
CA ALA A 187 8.97 1.76 -16.18
C ALA A 187 8.74 2.51 -17.50
N GLN A 188 8.56 1.81 -18.62
CA GLN A 188 8.29 2.47 -19.90
C GLN A 188 6.98 3.25 -19.85
N PHE A 189 5.92 2.66 -19.29
CA PHE A 189 4.64 3.35 -19.07
C PHE A 189 4.85 4.65 -18.26
N ILE A 190 5.55 4.56 -17.12
CA ILE A 190 5.78 5.70 -16.23
C ILE A 190 6.61 6.78 -16.92
N LEU A 191 7.69 6.41 -17.63
CA LEU A 191 8.54 7.35 -18.34
C LEU A 191 7.79 8.10 -19.44
N ASP A 192 6.94 7.41 -20.20
CA ASP A 192 6.17 8.05 -21.27
C ASP A 192 5.14 9.03 -20.69
N HIS A 193 4.49 8.69 -19.57
CA HIS A 193 3.60 9.62 -18.88
C HIS A 193 4.37 10.80 -18.24
N ALA A 194 5.50 10.55 -17.58
CA ALA A 194 6.34 11.60 -17.00
C ALA A 194 6.92 12.55 -18.07
N LYS A 195 7.24 12.08 -19.27
CA LYS A 195 7.64 12.95 -20.39
C LYS A 195 6.48 13.78 -20.92
N LYS A 196 5.26 13.22 -20.93
CA LYS A 196 4.05 13.90 -21.41
C LYS A 196 3.61 15.03 -20.47
N GLN A 197 3.74 14.84 -19.16
CA GLN A 197 3.47 15.85 -18.13
C GLN A 197 4.57 15.77 -17.05
N PRO A 198 5.71 16.45 -17.28
CA PRO A 198 6.84 16.39 -16.36
C PRO A 198 6.54 17.09 -15.04
N LYS A 199 7.16 16.59 -13.96
CA LYS A 199 7.12 17.20 -12.63
C LYS A 199 5.69 17.37 -12.04
N ASP A 200 4.75 16.52 -12.46
CA ASP A 200 3.37 16.49 -11.95
C ASP A 200 3.03 15.13 -11.31
N ALA A 201 3.02 15.09 -9.97
CA ALA A 201 2.66 13.92 -9.19
C ALA A 201 1.18 13.54 -9.35
N LEU A 202 0.28 14.52 -9.40
CA LEU A 202 -1.17 14.29 -9.46
C LEU A 202 -1.58 13.66 -10.79
N TYR A 203 -1.00 14.15 -11.89
CA TYR A 203 -1.18 13.54 -13.20
C TYR A 203 -0.68 12.09 -13.22
N LEU A 204 0.49 11.82 -12.64
CA LEU A 204 1.05 10.46 -12.65
C LEU A 204 0.20 9.50 -11.80
N VAL A 205 -0.34 9.95 -10.65
CA VAL A 205 -1.31 9.17 -9.87
C VAL A 205 -2.54 8.84 -10.71
N GLU A 206 -3.13 9.83 -11.38
CA GLU A 206 -4.30 9.61 -12.24
C GLU A 206 -4.00 8.61 -13.37
N ALA A 207 -2.87 8.77 -14.07
CA ALA A 207 -2.46 7.89 -15.15
C ALA A 207 -2.32 6.44 -14.69
N LEU A 208 -1.68 6.23 -13.53
CA LEU A 208 -1.52 4.91 -12.93
C LEU A 208 -2.87 4.28 -12.56
N VAL A 209 -3.74 5.03 -11.86
CA VAL A 209 -5.05 4.52 -11.43
C VAL A 209 -5.93 4.19 -12.62
N ARG A 210 -5.94 5.00 -13.69
CA ARG A 210 -6.73 4.72 -14.89
C ARG A 210 -6.26 3.47 -15.65
N ALA A 211 -4.97 3.14 -15.56
CA ALA A 211 -4.38 2.04 -16.30
C ALA A 211 -4.54 0.69 -15.60
N PHE A 212 -4.37 0.64 -14.28
CA PHE A 212 -4.14 -0.63 -13.58
C PHE A 212 -5.24 -0.94 -12.57
N PRO A 213 -6.04 -2.02 -12.78
CA PRO A 213 -7.09 -2.43 -11.85
C PRO A 213 -6.62 -2.68 -10.41
N ALA A 214 -5.37 -3.10 -10.24
CA ALA A 214 -4.75 -3.29 -8.94
C ALA A 214 -4.54 -1.97 -8.16
N LEU A 215 -4.79 -0.81 -8.77
CA LEU A 215 -4.72 0.51 -8.15
C LEU A 215 -6.11 1.15 -7.94
N HIS A 216 -7.19 0.43 -8.26
CA HIS A 216 -8.59 0.85 -8.02
C HIS A 216 -9.02 0.65 -6.56
N ASP A 217 -8.26 1.26 -5.65
CA ASP A 217 -8.52 1.28 -4.21
C ASP A 217 -9.62 2.29 -3.89
N HIS A 218 -10.85 1.88 -4.20
CA HIS A 218 -12.08 2.60 -3.90
C HIS A 218 -13.27 1.65 -3.72
N TYR A 219 -14.28 2.16 -3.01
CA TYR A 219 -15.44 1.41 -2.53
C TYR A 219 -16.72 2.24 -2.68
N VAL A 220 -17.87 1.56 -2.61
CA VAL A 220 -19.19 2.20 -2.65
C VAL A 220 -20.00 1.67 -1.47
N PHE A 221 -20.49 2.56 -0.61
CA PHE A 221 -21.36 2.25 0.53
C PHE A 221 -22.59 3.15 0.48
N ASP A 222 -23.79 2.58 0.43
CA ASP A 222 -25.06 3.34 0.32
C ASP A 222 -25.00 4.44 -0.77
N ASP A 223 -24.57 4.08 -1.98
CA ASP A 223 -24.33 5.01 -3.12
C ASP A 223 -23.23 6.07 -2.93
N ASN A 224 -22.55 6.09 -1.78
CA ASN A 224 -21.42 6.99 -1.52
C ASN A 224 -20.10 6.32 -1.94
N LYS A 225 -19.38 6.96 -2.87
CA LYS A 225 -18.07 6.50 -3.33
C LYS A 225 -16.97 7.02 -2.41
N VAL A 226 -16.04 6.14 -2.05
CA VAL A 226 -14.91 6.46 -1.17
C VAL A 226 -13.63 6.02 -1.86
N TYR A 227 -12.70 6.96 -2.07
CA TYR A 227 -11.46 6.75 -2.80
C TYR A 227 -10.26 6.84 -1.86
N LEU A 228 -9.25 5.98 -2.05
CA LEU A 228 -8.02 5.96 -1.25
C LEU A 228 -6.76 5.94 -2.13
N PHE A 229 -6.76 5.15 -3.20
CA PHE A 229 -5.67 5.04 -4.19
C PHE A 229 -4.26 4.91 -3.58
N LYS A 230 -4.14 4.25 -2.42
CA LYS A 230 -2.94 4.23 -1.59
C LYS A 230 -1.68 3.84 -2.36
N LYS A 231 -1.75 2.74 -3.12
CA LYS A 231 -0.60 2.21 -3.87
C LYS A 231 -0.15 3.13 -5.01
N ALA A 232 -1.08 3.84 -5.66
CA ALA A 232 -0.72 4.80 -6.70
C ALA A 232 0.00 6.02 -6.11
N GLN A 233 -0.52 6.55 -4.99
CA GLN A 233 0.08 7.71 -4.31
C GLN A 233 1.47 7.39 -3.75
N ILE A 234 1.62 6.27 -3.03
CA ILE A 234 2.94 5.88 -2.47
C ILE A 234 3.94 5.50 -3.56
N MET A 235 3.49 4.93 -4.69
CA MET A 235 4.37 4.70 -5.85
C MET A 235 4.97 6.02 -6.32
N VAL A 236 4.13 7.02 -6.59
CA VAL A 236 4.58 8.36 -7.03
C VAL A 236 5.50 9.02 -6.00
N TYR A 237 5.20 8.87 -4.70
CA TYR A 237 6.07 9.36 -3.64
C TYR A 237 7.46 8.69 -3.64
N HIS A 238 7.53 7.37 -3.75
CA HIS A 238 8.82 6.66 -3.80
C HIS A 238 9.62 6.99 -5.07
N LEU A 239 8.96 7.21 -6.22
CA LEU A 239 9.63 7.68 -7.43
C LEU A 239 10.26 9.06 -7.23
N TRP A 240 9.52 10.00 -6.63
CA TRP A 240 10.06 11.30 -6.26
C TRP A 240 11.24 11.15 -5.29
N PHE A 241 11.06 10.38 -4.21
CA PHE A 241 12.07 10.23 -3.17
C PHE A 241 13.40 9.70 -3.71
N LEU A 242 13.37 8.70 -4.59
CA LEU A 242 14.57 8.04 -5.12
C LEU A 242 15.14 8.70 -6.38
N LEU A 243 14.30 9.28 -7.25
CA LEU A 243 14.72 9.72 -8.59
C LEU A 243 14.78 11.24 -8.77
N ARG A 244 14.24 12.07 -7.86
CA ARG A 244 14.23 13.54 -7.99
C ARG A 244 15.61 14.17 -8.19
N HIS A 245 16.67 13.56 -7.65
CA HIS A 245 18.04 14.07 -7.81
C HIS A 245 18.77 13.43 -9.00
N GLN A 246 18.33 12.25 -9.45
CA GLN A 246 18.91 11.55 -10.59
C GLN A 246 18.36 12.09 -11.92
N VAL A 247 17.06 12.36 -11.98
CA VAL A 247 16.34 12.85 -13.18
C VAL A 247 15.33 13.95 -12.78
N PRO A 248 15.82 15.11 -12.32
CA PRO A 248 14.98 16.18 -11.76
C PRO A 248 13.93 16.72 -12.74
N ASP A 249 14.24 16.74 -14.03
CA ASP A 249 13.32 17.26 -15.06
C ASP A 249 12.04 16.42 -15.20
N LEU A 250 12.04 15.18 -14.70
CA LEU A 250 10.87 14.30 -14.73
C LEU A 250 10.25 14.10 -13.34
N PHE A 251 11.08 13.80 -12.33
CA PHE A 251 10.60 13.27 -11.04
C PHE A 251 10.69 14.24 -9.86
N ASP A 252 11.23 15.46 -10.02
CA ASP A 252 11.17 16.49 -8.98
C ASP A 252 9.77 17.14 -8.94
N PHE A 253 8.74 16.36 -8.59
CA PHE A 253 7.35 16.77 -8.65
C PHE A 253 7.06 18.04 -7.84
N THR A 254 6.46 19.03 -8.49
CA THR A 254 6.18 20.36 -7.90
C THR A 254 5.02 20.33 -6.90
N ASN A 255 4.11 19.37 -7.07
CA ASN A 255 2.90 19.16 -6.28
C ASN A 255 2.95 17.88 -5.45
N ILE A 256 4.15 17.40 -5.07
CA ILE A 256 4.30 16.18 -4.25
C ILE A 256 3.59 16.29 -2.89
N ASN A 257 3.61 17.48 -2.29
CA ASN A 257 2.93 17.76 -1.01
C ASN A 257 1.39 17.80 -1.16
N SER A 258 0.87 17.70 -2.38
CA SER A 258 -0.57 17.61 -2.63
C SER A 258 -1.11 16.18 -2.57
N LEU A 259 -0.26 15.16 -2.42
CA LEU A 259 -0.69 13.79 -2.09
C LEU A 259 -1.36 13.74 -0.71
N THR A 260 -2.19 12.73 -0.47
CA THR A 260 -2.70 12.41 0.88
C THR A 260 -1.82 11.34 1.55
N ILE A 261 -2.06 11.10 2.83
CA ILE A 261 -1.46 9.98 3.57
C ILE A 261 -1.70 8.65 2.84
N PHE A 262 -0.75 7.72 2.87
CA PHE A 262 -0.80 6.43 2.20
C PHE A 262 -1.49 5.38 3.08
N ALA A 263 -2.74 5.67 3.46
CA ALA A 263 -3.52 4.93 4.45
C ALA A 263 -3.52 3.41 4.21
N ASP A 264 -2.63 2.71 4.90
CA ASP A 264 -2.49 1.25 4.92
C ASP A 264 -3.16 0.68 6.18
N ASN A 265 -2.57 -0.36 6.78
CA ASN A 265 -3.01 -0.86 8.07
C ASN A 265 -2.24 -0.29 9.28
N VAL A 266 -1.07 0.29 9.07
CA VAL A 266 -0.22 0.86 10.13
C VAL A 266 -0.73 2.25 10.50
N VAL A 267 -0.89 3.14 9.51
CA VAL A 267 -1.24 4.55 9.74
C VAL A 267 -2.52 4.69 10.58
N PRO A 268 -3.66 4.06 10.23
CA PRO A 268 -4.87 4.21 11.05
C PRO A 268 -4.68 3.61 12.45
N THR A 269 -3.99 2.46 12.56
CA THR A 269 -3.71 1.83 13.85
C THR A 269 -2.89 2.76 14.75
N MET A 270 -1.89 3.44 14.20
CA MET A 270 -1.04 4.36 14.95
C MET A 270 -1.82 5.59 15.41
N LEU A 271 -2.65 6.17 14.55
CA LEU A 271 -3.50 7.31 14.93
C LEU A 271 -4.51 6.97 16.03
N ILE A 272 -5.06 5.75 16.01
CA ILE A 272 -5.93 5.26 17.09
C ILE A 272 -5.13 5.14 18.40
N HIS A 273 -3.95 4.51 18.33
CA HIS A 273 -3.11 4.30 19.51
C HIS A 273 -2.60 5.61 20.12
N LEU A 274 -2.26 6.59 19.28
CA LEU A 274 -1.81 7.93 19.70
C LEU A 274 -2.96 8.83 20.16
N GLY A 275 -4.21 8.34 20.12
CA GLY A 275 -5.39 9.09 20.55
C GLY A 275 -5.83 10.19 19.58
N VAL A 276 -5.28 10.24 18.37
CA VAL A 276 -5.72 11.15 17.30
C VAL A 276 -7.07 10.71 16.73
N MET A 277 -7.29 9.39 16.66
CA MET A 277 -8.57 8.80 16.25
C MET A 277 -9.21 8.07 17.42
N GLU A 278 -10.47 8.38 17.70
CA GLU A 278 -11.32 7.68 18.66
C GLU A 278 -12.26 6.75 17.87
N ILE A 279 -12.35 5.49 18.27
CA ILE A 279 -13.20 4.48 17.61
C ILE A 279 -14.10 3.79 18.62
N ALA A 280 -15.21 3.22 18.14
CA ALA A 280 -16.10 2.43 18.98
C ALA A 280 -15.38 1.21 19.60
N ASP A 281 -15.74 0.88 20.85
CA ASP A 281 -15.12 -0.20 21.62
C ASP A 281 -15.16 -1.55 20.89
N GLU A 282 -16.25 -1.82 20.16
CA GLU A 282 -16.40 -3.03 19.34
C GLU A 282 -15.31 -3.16 18.26
N TRP A 283 -14.94 -2.05 17.59
CA TRP A 283 -13.88 -2.06 16.57
C TRP A 283 -12.51 -2.17 17.21
N LYS A 284 -12.32 -1.57 18.39
CA LYS A 284 -11.09 -1.69 19.16
C LYS A 284 -10.85 -3.13 19.59
N GLU A 285 -11.87 -3.80 20.12
CA GLU A 285 -11.81 -5.21 20.53
C GLU A 285 -11.52 -6.13 19.34
N MET A 286 -12.12 -5.86 18.17
CA MET A 286 -11.81 -6.60 16.94
C MET A 286 -10.33 -6.48 16.55
N ILE A 287 -9.76 -5.28 16.58
CA ILE A 287 -8.34 -5.06 16.27
C ILE A 287 -7.45 -5.76 17.30
N GLU A 288 -7.74 -5.62 18.59
CA GLU A 288 -6.97 -6.25 19.68
C GLU A 288 -6.94 -7.78 19.58
N LYS A 289 -8.05 -8.39 19.14
CA LYS A 289 -8.18 -9.83 18.93
C LYS A 289 -7.69 -10.32 17.57
N ASN A 290 -7.14 -9.43 16.72
CA ASN A 290 -6.76 -9.75 15.33
C ASN A 290 -7.92 -10.40 14.55
N VAL A 291 -9.13 -9.83 14.69
CA VAL A 291 -10.29 -10.20 13.89
C VAL A 291 -10.12 -9.63 12.48
N ASP A 292 -10.46 -10.43 11.48
CA ASP A 292 -10.55 -9.96 10.10
C ASP A 292 -11.74 -9.01 9.94
N LEU A 293 -11.47 -7.74 9.66
CA LEU A 293 -12.49 -6.69 9.63
C LEU A 293 -13.35 -6.79 8.37
N SER A 294 -14.54 -6.20 8.42
CA SER A 294 -15.31 -6.00 7.19
C SER A 294 -14.66 -4.94 6.30
N VAL A 295 -14.94 -5.00 5.00
CA VAL A 295 -14.47 -3.99 4.02
C VAL A 295 -14.91 -2.59 4.41
N GLU A 296 -16.12 -2.43 4.95
CA GLU A 296 -16.66 -1.14 5.38
C GLU A 296 -15.91 -0.59 6.60
N VAL A 297 -15.67 -1.40 7.63
CA VAL A 297 -14.93 -0.97 8.83
C VAL A 297 -13.50 -0.60 8.47
N ALA A 298 -12.80 -1.47 7.72
CA ALA A 298 -11.43 -1.21 7.29
C ALA A 298 -11.33 0.05 6.42
N THR A 299 -12.25 0.24 5.47
CA THR A 299 -12.30 1.44 4.63
C THR A 299 -12.60 2.69 5.45
N THR A 300 -13.51 2.62 6.42
CA THR A 300 -13.86 3.75 7.30
C THR A 300 -12.67 4.18 8.15
N LEU A 301 -11.93 3.24 8.74
CA LEU A 301 -10.71 3.55 9.49
C LEU A 301 -9.61 4.16 8.60
N ARG A 302 -9.42 3.62 7.38
CA ARG A 302 -8.46 4.17 6.41
C ARG A 302 -8.86 5.58 5.96
N ALA A 303 -10.12 5.83 5.66
CA ALA A 303 -10.64 7.15 5.31
C ALA A 303 -10.48 8.16 6.45
N ALA A 304 -10.79 7.76 7.68
CA ALA A 304 -10.61 8.59 8.86
C ALA A 304 -9.13 8.95 9.10
N SER A 305 -8.19 8.05 8.76
CA SER A 305 -6.76 8.36 8.82
C SER A 305 -6.32 9.40 7.80
N VAL A 306 -6.88 9.40 6.59
CA VAL A 306 -6.67 10.45 5.59
C VAL A 306 -7.12 11.79 6.15
N ALA A 307 -8.35 11.85 6.63
CA ALA A 307 -8.92 13.07 7.19
C ALA A 307 -8.13 13.57 8.43
N ALA A 308 -7.76 12.69 9.35
CA ALA A 308 -6.98 13.04 10.54
C ALA A 308 -5.58 13.59 10.18
N CYS A 309 -4.90 13.01 9.19
CA CYS A 309 -3.59 13.47 8.78
C CYS A 309 -3.62 14.82 8.08
N GLU A 310 -4.67 15.13 7.30
CA GLU A 310 -4.87 16.48 6.76
C GLU A 310 -5.03 17.51 7.90
N ASP A 311 -5.77 17.16 8.96
CA ASP A 311 -5.96 18.02 10.14
C ASP A 311 -4.64 18.20 10.93
N ILE A 312 -3.84 17.14 11.08
CA ILE A 312 -2.50 17.21 11.70
C ILE A 312 -1.59 18.14 10.90
N VAL A 313 -1.47 17.94 9.59
CA VAL A 313 -0.58 18.74 8.72
C VAL A 313 -0.99 20.21 8.78
N GLN A 314 -2.29 20.51 8.71
CA GLN A 314 -2.81 21.86 8.85
C GLN A 314 -2.47 22.46 10.22
N ALA A 315 -2.73 21.73 11.32
CA ALA A 315 -2.47 22.19 12.68
C ALA A 315 -0.96 22.34 12.99
N SER A 316 -0.11 21.62 12.27
CA SER A 316 1.35 21.66 12.45
C SER A 316 2.00 22.98 12.04
N ASN A 317 1.28 23.86 11.32
CA ASN A 317 1.76 25.15 10.84
C ASN A 317 3.12 25.08 10.11
N GLY A 318 3.29 24.04 9.28
CA GLY A 318 4.49 23.84 8.47
C GLY A 318 5.62 23.06 9.14
N LEU A 319 5.43 22.56 10.37
CA LEU A 319 6.38 21.66 11.03
C LEU A 319 6.56 20.35 10.27
N MET A 320 5.51 19.86 9.61
CA MET A 320 5.53 18.62 8.83
C MET A 320 4.72 18.75 7.54
N ASN A 321 5.02 17.88 6.59
CA ASN A 321 4.22 17.67 5.37
C ASN A 321 3.65 16.25 5.37
N THR A 322 2.72 15.98 4.45
CA THR A 322 2.02 14.70 4.37
C THR A 322 2.94 13.49 4.21
N GLY A 323 3.95 13.58 3.32
CA GLY A 323 4.90 12.49 3.10
C GLY A 323 5.76 12.20 4.33
N GLY A 324 6.29 13.24 4.97
CA GLY A 324 7.07 13.11 6.20
C GLY A 324 6.24 12.53 7.36
N LEU A 325 4.98 12.94 7.49
CA LEU A 325 4.05 12.39 8.48
C LEU A 325 3.74 10.90 8.21
N ASP A 326 3.52 10.52 6.95
CA ASP A 326 3.29 9.12 6.56
C ASP A 326 4.45 8.23 6.99
N VAL A 327 5.65 8.58 6.53
CA VAL A 327 6.87 7.83 6.77
C VAL A 327 7.14 7.76 8.28
N TYR A 328 6.96 8.87 9.01
CA TYR A 328 7.07 8.91 10.46
C TYR A 328 6.12 7.93 11.14
N LEU A 329 4.81 8.00 10.87
CA LEU A 329 3.82 7.12 11.50
C LEU A 329 4.07 5.66 11.16
N TRP A 330 4.43 5.37 9.91
CA TRP A 330 4.70 4.02 9.45
C TRP A 330 5.94 3.43 10.14
N GLN A 331 7.04 4.18 10.22
CA GLN A 331 8.28 3.75 10.89
C GLN A 331 8.12 3.69 12.41
N LEU A 332 7.38 4.62 13.01
CA LEU A 332 7.05 4.59 14.44
C LEU A 332 6.36 3.28 14.80
N GLY A 333 5.46 2.80 13.93
CA GLY A 333 4.83 1.48 14.07
C GLY A 333 5.78 0.27 14.01
N LYS A 334 7.07 0.47 13.73
CA LYS A 334 8.08 -0.60 13.66
C LYS A 334 9.08 -0.58 14.82
N VAL A 335 9.10 0.47 15.65
CA VAL A 335 10.09 0.63 16.74
C VAL A 335 9.51 0.26 18.11
N GLY A 336 10.37 -0.27 18.99
CA GLY A 336 10.05 -0.53 20.39
C GLY A 336 8.73 -1.28 20.62
N ASP A 337 7.96 -0.81 21.60
CA ASP A 337 6.68 -1.40 21.97
C ASP A 337 5.57 -1.17 20.92
N TYR A 338 5.70 -0.16 20.06
CA TYR A 338 4.73 0.09 19.00
C TYR A 338 4.63 -1.09 18.01
N ARG A 339 5.68 -1.91 17.88
CA ARG A 339 5.67 -3.11 17.03
C ARG A 339 4.71 -4.21 17.54
N LYS A 340 4.43 -4.21 18.85
CA LYS A 340 3.55 -5.18 19.53
C LYS A 340 2.07 -4.83 19.38
N ILE A 341 1.75 -3.61 18.95
CA ILE A 341 0.36 -3.17 18.75
C ILE A 341 -0.29 -4.04 17.65
N PRO A 342 -1.43 -4.69 17.94
CA PRO A 342 -2.24 -5.37 16.95
C PRO A 342 -2.64 -4.40 15.84
N ARG A 343 -2.51 -4.83 14.58
CA ARG A 343 -2.86 -3.98 13.44
C ARG A 343 -4.27 -4.29 13.02
N LEU A 344 -4.99 -3.29 12.53
CA LEU A 344 -6.19 -3.57 11.74
C LEU A 344 -5.82 -4.53 10.61
N GLN A 345 -6.70 -5.47 10.29
CA GLN A 345 -6.48 -6.45 9.25
C GLN A 345 -7.75 -6.60 8.42
N LEU A 346 -7.55 -6.58 7.11
CA LEU A 346 -8.51 -7.03 6.12
C LEU A 346 -7.75 -7.99 5.22
N LYS A 347 -8.11 -9.27 5.27
CA LYS A 347 -7.60 -10.27 4.35
C LYS A 347 -8.33 -10.15 3.01
N ASP A 348 -7.85 -10.92 2.06
CA ASP A 348 -8.45 -11.02 0.74
C ASP A 348 -8.58 -9.72 -0.08
N THR A 349 -7.74 -8.72 0.22
CA THR A 349 -7.61 -7.48 -0.55
C THR A 349 -6.23 -7.32 -1.16
N ILE A 350 -6.18 -6.74 -2.37
CA ILE A 350 -4.92 -6.37 -3.06
C ILE A 350 -4.59 -4.88 -2.92
N MET A 351 -5.32 -4.16 -2.06
CA MET A 351 -5.28 -2.70 -2.01
C MET A 351 -4.28 -2.15 -0.99
N PHE A 352 -3.99 -2.88 0.11
CA PHE A 352 -3.08 -2.44 1.17
C PHE A 352 -2.52 -3.58 2.05
#